data_AF-A0A168QC26-F1
#
_entry.id   AF-A0A168QC26-F1
#
_cell.length_a   1.000
_cell.length_b   1.000
_cell.length_c   1.000
_cell.angle_alpha   90.00
_cell.angle_beta   90.00
_cell.angle_gamma   90.00
#
_symmetry.space_group_name_H-M   'P 1'
#
loop_
_entity.id
_entity.type
_entity.pdbx_description
1 polymer ?
#
loop_
_entity_poly.entity_id
_entity_poly.type
_entity_poly.pdbx_seq_one_letter_code
_entity_poly.pdbx_strand_id
1 'polypeptide(L)'
;MEDAVSQARNAGGLLEDMLILIEPTKLDENEIDTYQECLQLKEHLSDQLWSVTESKGVMDVQNALDGLTRAITGYEMMKDAAEGDWELVDVSIPSL
;
A
#
# COMPACT_ATOMS: atom_id res chain seq x y z
N MET A 1 -16.10 9.12 -10.10
CA MET A 1 -14.89 8.44 -10.62
C MET A 1 -13.66 9.29 -10.39
N GLU A 2 -13.65 10.54 -10.85
CA GLU A 2 -12.56 11.50 -10.57
C GLU A 2 -12.32 11.71 -9.06
N ASP A 3 -13.40 11.73 -8.25
CA ASP A 3 -13.31 11.81 -6.78
C ASP A 3 -12.67 10.57 -6.14
N ALA A 4 -13.03 9.37 -6.59
CA ALA A 4 -12.49 8.11 -6.04
C ALA A 4 -11.01 7.91 -6.41
N VAL A 5 -10.63 8.30 -7.63
CA VAL A 5 -9.21 8.30 -8.06
C VAL A 5 -8.40 9.32 -7.25
N SER A 6 -8.96 10.50 -6.99
CA SER A 6 -8.31 11.53 -6.16
C SER A 6 -8.16 11.09 -4.70
N GLN A 7 -9.20 10.47 -4.14
CA GLN A 7 -9.17 9.88 -2.80
C GLN A 7 -8.11 8.77 -2.69
N ALA A 8 -8.05 7.86 -3.66
CA ALA A 8 -7.05 6.80 -3.71
C ALA A 8 -5.61 7.34 -3.77
N ARG A 9 -5.37 8.38 -4.56
CA ARG A 9 -4.04 9.02 -4.61
C ARG A 9 -3.67 9.69 -3.29
N ASN A 10 -4.62 10.38 -2.67
CA ASN A 10 -4.38 11.05 -1.39
C ASN A 10 -4.16 10.04 -0.26
N ALA A 11 -4.99 8.99 -0.15
CA ALA A 11 -4.87 7.95 0.86
C ALA A 11 -3.57 7.16 0.69
N GLY A 12 -3.21 6.77 -0.54
CA GLY A 12 -1.97 6.08 -0.83
C GLY A 12 -0.73 6.93 -0.51
N GLY A 13 -0.75 8.22 -0.88
CA GLY A 13 0.34 9.14 -0.55
C GLY A 13 0.47 9.37 0.96
N LEU A 14 -0.66 9.51 1.66
CA LEU A 14 -0.65 9.65 3.12
C LEU A 14 -0.06 8.41 3.81
N LEU A 15 -0.43 7.21 3.34
CA LEU A 15 0.12 5.97 3.85
C LEU A 15 1.64 5.87 3.59
N GLU A 16 2.10 6.23 2.40
CA GLU A 16 3.55 6.29 2.09
C GLU A 16 4.29 7.31 2.97
N ASP A 17 3.73 8.50 3.18
CA ASP A 17 4.33 9.55 4.01
C ASP A 17 4.41 9.11 5.49
N MET A 18 3.37 8.46 6.01
CA MET A 18 3.35 7.89 7.36
C MET A 18 4.44 6.80 7.49
N LEU A 19 4.56 5.91 6.51
CA LEU A 19 5.59 4.86 6.50
C LEU A 19 7.02 5.41 6.45
N ILE A 20 7.27 6.58 5.85
CA ILE A 20 8.61 7.21 5.84
C ILE A 20 9.00 7.75 7.23
N LEU A 21 8.02 8.18 8.02
CA LEU A 21 8.23 8.86 9.29
C LEU A 21 8.25 7.94 10.51
N ILE A 22 7.90 6.66 10.33
CA ILE A 22 7.67 5.72 11.43
C ILE A 22 8.79 4.68 11.53
N GLU A 23 9.28 4.48 12.75
CA GLU A 23 10.06 3.29 13.09
C GLU A 23 9.13 2.07 13.05
N PRO A 24 9.50 0.95 12.40
CA PRO A 24 8.62 -0.21 12.21
C PRO A 24 7.86 -0.65 13.48
N THR A 25 8.52 -0.57 14.64
CA THR A 25 7.97 -0.94 15.95
C THR A 25 6.89 0.00 16.53
N LYS A 26 6.51 1.07 15.82
CA LYS A 26 5.57 2.10 16.29
C LYS A 26 4.40 2.33 15.33
N LEU A 27 3.98 1.30 14.62
CA LEU A 27 2.71 1.32 13.90
C LEU A 27 1.57 1.60 14.90
N ASP A 28 0.86 2.70 14.71
CA ASP A 28 -0.25 3.19 15.53
C ASP A 28 -1.62 2.97 14.84
N GLU A 29 -2.70 3.29 15.57
CA GLU A 29 -4.08 3.07 15.11
C GLU A 29 -4.42 3.87 13.82
N ASN A 30 -3.78 5.03 13.60
CA ASN A 30 -4.02 5.88 12.43
C ASN A 30 -3.45 5.25 11.15
N GLU A 31 -2.31 4.56 11.23
CA GLU A 31 -1.78 3.86 10.05
C GLU A 31 -2.60 2.62 9.71
N ILE A 32 -3.16 1.94 10.72
CA ILE A 32 -4.09 0.82 10.51
C ILE A 32 -5.36 1.32 9.80
N ASP A 33 -5.93 2.43 10.24
CA ASP A 33 -7.12 3.02 9.63
C ASP A 33 -6.86 3.48 8.19
N THR A 34 -5.71 4.13 7.94
CA THR A 34 -5.30 4.58 6.60
C THR A 34 -5.02 3.40 5.66
N TYR A 35 -4.43 2.31 6.18
CA TYR A 35 -4.25 1.05 5.44
C TYR A 35 -5.59 0.41 5.07
N GLN A 36 -6.55 0.37 6.00
CA GLN A 36 -7.89 -0.14 5.73
C GLN A 36 -8.63 0.70 4.68
N GLU A 37 -8.50 2.02 4.73
CA GLU A 37 -9.06 2.92 3.72
C GLU A 37 -8.44 2.64 2.34
N CYS A 38 -7.12 2.44 2.26
CA CYS A 38 -6.43 2.06 1.02
C CYS A 38 -6.94 0.73 0.45
N LEU A 39 -7.21 -0.27 1.30
CA LEU A 39 -7.78 -1.56 0.89
C LEU A 39 -9.18 -1.40 0.31
N GLN A 40 -10.05 -0.65 0.99
CA GLN A 40 -11.41 -0.38 0.53
C GLN A 40 -11.42 0.37 -0.81
N LEU A 41 -10.55 1.38 -0.95
CA LEU A 41 -10.40 2.13 -2.20
C LEU A 41 -9.86 1.25 -3.34
N LYS A 42 -8.96 0.32 -3.05
CA LYS A 42 -8.44 -0.64 -4.04
C LYS A 42 -9.53 -1.58 -4.54
N GLU A 43 -10.36 -2.12 -3.65
CA GLU A 43 -11.51 -2.96 -4.02
C GLU A 43 -12.51 -2.17 -4.86
N HIS A 44 -12.87 -0.97 -4.39
CA HIS A 44 -13.83 -0.10 -5.07
C HIS A 44 -13.36 0.33 -6.47
N LEU A 45 -12.08 0.69 -6.63
CA LEU A 45 -11.51 1.04 -7.93
C LEU A 45 -11.39 -0.18 -8.85
N SER A 46 -11.11 -1.36 -8.31
CA SER A 46 -11.08 -2.60 -9.09
C SER A 46 -12.46 -2.94 -9.66
N ASP A 47 -13.52 -2.79 -8.87
CA ASP A 47 -14.90 -2.96 -9.32
C ASP A 47 -15.31 -1.90 -10.36
N GLN A 48 -14.87 -0.66 -10.16
CA GLN A 48 -15.08 0.40 -11.15
C GLN A 48 -14.36 0.11 -12.47
N LEU A 49 -13.17 -0.50 -12.44
CA LEU A 49 -12.41 -0.85 -13.64
C LEU A 49 -13.24 -1.72 -14.61
N TRP A 50 -14.03 -2.65 -14.07
CA TRP A 50 -14.95 -3.49 -14.85
C TRP A 50 -16.12 -2.72 -15.47
N SER A 51 -16.45 -1.56 -14.91
CA SER A 51 -17.56 -0.70 -15.34
C SER A 51 -17.12 0.44 -16.26
N VAL A 52 -15.82 0.73 -16.36
CA VAL A 52 -15.29 1.81 -17.21
C VAL A 52 -15.10 1.33 -18.64
N THR A 53 -15.77 1.98 -19.58
CA THR A 53 -15.60 1.74 -21.02
C THR A 53 -14.68 2.74 -21.71
N GLU A 54 -14.32 3.84 -21.03
CA GLU A 54 -13.49 4.91 -21.59
C GLU A 54 -12.00 4.72 -21.32
N SER A 55 -11.20 4.66 -22.39
CA SER A 55 -9.76 4.38 -22.33
C SER A 55 -8.96 5.27 -21.38
N LYS A 56 -9.30 6.56 -21.28
CA LYS A 56 -8.62 7.50 -20.37
C LYS A 56 -8.98 7.20 -18.90
N GLY A 57 -10.26 6.94 -18.63
CA GLY A 57 -10.72 6.56 -17.29
C GLY A 57 -10.10 5.25 -16.80
N VAL A 58 -9.91 4.27 -17.69
CA VAL A 58 -9.21 3.02 -17.36
C VAL A 58 -7.79 3.29 -16.92
N MET A 59 -7.05 4.15 -17.65
CA MET A 59 -5.66 4.46 -17.33
C MET A 59 -5.52 5.22 -16.00
N ASP A 60 -6.43 6.15 -15.71
CA ASP A 60 -6.44 6.89 -14.45
C ASP A 60 -6.73 5.98 -13.25
N VAL A 61 -7.66 5.04 -13.40
CA VAL A 61 -7.97 4.03 -12.37
C VAL A 61 -6.82 3.04 -12.19
N GLN A 62 -6.18 2.57 -13.26
CA GLN A 62 -5.00 1.70 -13.18
C GLN A 62 -3.85 2.38 -12.43
N ASN A 63 -3.53 3.63 -12.76
CA ASN A 63 -2.49 4.38 -12.07
C ASN A 63 -2.78 4.55 -10.57
N ALA A 64 -4.05 4.73 -10.19
CA ALA A 64 -4.45 4.80 -8.79
C ALA A 64 -4.33 3.44 -8.08
N LEU A 65 -4.71 2.35 -8.73
CA LEU A 65 -4.57 0.99 -8.21
C LEU A 65 -3.11 0.59 -8.01
N ASP A 66 -2.22 1.00 -8.92
CA ASP A 66 -0.78 0.78 -8.82
C ASP A 66 -0.20 1.52 -7.60
N GLY A 67 -0.59 2.79 -7.42
CA GLY A 67 -0.21 3.59 -6.25
C GLY A 67 -0.68 2.98 -4.92
N LEU A 68 -1.97 2.61 -4.84
CA LEU A 68 -2.52 1.94 -3.66
C LEU A 68 -1.81 0.62 -3.38
N THR A 69 -1.55 -0.19 -4.40
CA THR A 69 -0.88 -1.48 -4.23
C THR A 69 0.54 -1.32 -3.70
N ARG A 70 1.28 -0.31 -4.18
CA ARG A 70 2.60 0.01 -3.67
C ARG A 70 2.56 0.41 -2.20
N ALA A 71 1.65 1.30 -1.82
CA ALA A 71 1.50 1.77 -0.45
C ALA A 71 1.11 0.63 0.51
N ILE A 72 0.14 -0.20 0.13
CA ILE A 72 -0.30 -1.40 0.87
C ILE A 72 0.86 -2.37 1.07
N THR A 73 1.61 -2.67 -0.01
CA THR A 73 2.76 -3.59 0.08
C THR A 73 3.84 -3.04 1.00
N GLY A 74 4.11 -1.72 0.94
CA GLY A 74 5.05 -1.06 1.83
C GLY A 74 4.64 -1.17 3.31
N TYR A 75 3.35 -0.98 3.60
CA TYR A 75 2.82 -1.17 4.95
C TYR A 75 2.96 -2.62 5.43
N GLU A 76 2.60 -3.60 4.60
CA GLU A 76 2.71 -5.02 4.95
C GLU A 76 4.16 -5.44 5.19
N MET A 77 5.11 -4.98 4.38
CA MET A 77 6.54 -5.24 4.59
C MET A 77 7.06 -4.59 5.88
N MET A 78 6.62 -3.37 6.20
CA MET A 78 7.02 -2.70 7.44
C MET A 78 6.42 -3.39 8.66
N LYS A 79 5.16 -3.83 8.58
CA LYS A 79 4.49 -4.59 9.62
C LYS A 79 5.16 -5.94 9.85
N ASP A 80 5.47 -6.69 8.79
CA ASP A 80 6.22 -7.95 8.86
C ASP A 80 7.60 -7.72 9.47
N ALA A 81 8.29 -6.62 9.12
CA ALA A 81 9.56 -6.26 9.73
C ALA A 81 9.44 -5.88 11.23
N ALA A 82 8.33 -5.26 11.63
CA ALA A 82 8.03 -4.89 13.00
C ALA A 82 7.63 -6.07 13.89
N GLU A 83 6.87 -7.00 13.32
CA GLU A 83 6.47 -8.28 13.93
C GLU A 83 7.60 -9.33 13.85
N GLY A 84 8.67 -9.02 13.10
CA GLY A 84 9.74 -9.92 12.72
C GLY A 84 10.60 -10.41 13.87
N ASP A 85 10.31 -11.64 14.27
CA ASP A 85 11.29 -12.71 14.54
C ASP A 85 12.11 -12.95 13.25
N TRP A 86 12.95 -11.98 12.87
CA TRP A 86 13.99 -12.19 11.86
C TRP A 86 15.01 -13.14 12.49
N GLU A 87 14.76 -14.46 12.44
CA GLU A 87 15.84 -15.42 12.52
C GLU A 87 16.78 -15.10 11.36
N LEU A 88 17.81 -14.31 11.64
CA LEU A 88 18.97 -14.14 10.80
C LEU A 88 19.48 -15.56 10.52
N VAL A 89 19.10 -16.10 9.36
CA VAL A 89 19.72 -17.32 8.86
C VAL A 89 21.17 -16.95 8.64
N ASP A 90 22.00 -17.28 9.62
CA ASP A 90 23.46 -17.15 9.54
C ASP A 90 23.91 -18.09 8.44
N VAL A 91 23.91 -17.59 7.20
CA VAL A 91 24.47 -18.28 6.07
C VAL A 91 25.98 -18.13 6.22
N SER A 92 26.55 -18.88 7.16
CA SER A 92 27.98 -19.08 7.26
C SER A 92 28.44 -19.70 5.95
N ILE A 93 28.93 -18.86 5.04
CA ILE A 93 29.56 -19.31 3.79
C ILE A 93 30.80 -20.11 4.25
N PRO A 94 30.87 -21.42 3.97
CA PRO A 94 32.05 -22.19 4.32
C PRO A 94 33.23 -21.58 3.55
N SER A 95 34.23 -21.10 4.29
CA SER A 95 35.47 -20.59 3.72
C SER A 95 36.10 -21.66 2.84
N LEU A 96 36.24 -21.36 1.55
CA LEU A 96 37.02 -22.12 0.57
C LEU A 96 38.52 -21.99 0.86
#